data_AF-A0A1B9VFD6-F1
#
_entry.id   AF-A0A1B9VFD6-F1
#
_cell.length_a   1.000
_cell.length_b   1.000
_cell.length_c   1.000
_cell.angle_alpha   90.00
_cell.angle_beta   90.00
_cell.angle_gamma   90.00
#
_symmetry.space_group_name_H-M   'P 1'
#
loop_
_entity.id
_entity.type
_entity.pdbx_description
1 polymer ?
#
loop_
_entity_poly.entity_id
_entity_poly.type
_entity_poly.pdbx_seq_one_letter_code
_entity_poly.pdbx_strand_id
1 'polypeptide(L)'
;MNRFFRLIILLAIPVAFSLAVYLQDKPVQAAGGDKQKSDQMVLEAEGRDVLVIDGDTIMIDGVVADIAGIDAPELGQQCLHNGSFWDCGMSSAMQLRKYFAMAPFTVRCWPGDQQHSGKGDDFPIVECGIGERDVAAAMVSDGEAFPIEVYSHRYDGLSKEADNAGIGIQGGDMIPPSEWRSGKRLDGESGRCLFATVANGHYVSTLDPRYEELVTDKAKLLCSDEQARKQNLSYAPMEK
;
A
#
# COMPACT_ATOMS: atom_id res chain seq x y z
N MET A 1 -35.00 54.31 -3.23
CA MET A 1 -35.31 52.88 -3.47
C MET A 1 -34.17 52.08 -4.14
N ASN A 2 -32.89 52.49 -4.10
CA ASN A 2 -31.82 51.86 -4.93
C ASN A 2 -30.52 51.48 -4.19
N ARG A 3 -30.46 51.56 -2.86
CA ARG A 3 -29.25 51.21 -2.08
C ARG A 3 -29.39 49.94 -1.24
N PHE A 4 -30.57 49.69 -0.67
CA PHE A 4 -30.84 48.46 0.10
C PHE A 4 -30.88 47.20 -0.78
N PHE A 5 -31.37 47.29 -2.02
CA PHE A 5 -31.38 46.16 -2.96
C PHE A 5 -29.98 45.71 -3.40
N ARG A 6 -29.00 46.64 -3.45
CA ARG A 6 -27.62 46.31 -3.84
C ARG A 6 -26.84 45.56 -2.75
N LEU A 7 -27.11 45.83 -1.47
CA LEU A 7 -26.47 45.08 -0.37
C LEU A 7 -27.00 43.65 -0.24
N ILE A 8 -28.30 43.42 -0.51
CA ILE A 8 -28.88 42.08 -0.47
C ILE A 8 -28.29 41.19 -1.57
N ILE A 9 -28.05 41.75 -2.76
CA ILE A 9 -27.42 41.02 -3.89
C ILE A 9 -25.94 40.72 -3.60
N LEU A 10 -25.20 41.61 -2.94
CA LEU A 10 -23.78 41.42 -2.62
C LEU A 10 -23.50 40.37 -1.53
N LEU A 11 -24.47 40.08 -0.66
CA LEU A 11 -24.37 39.02 0.35
C LEU A 11 -24.98 37.68 -0.12
N ALA A 12 -25.95 37.71 -1.02
CA ALA A 12 -26.60 36.50 -1.53
C ALA A 12 -25.65 35.64 -2.40
N ILE A 13 -24.75 36.27 -3.15
CA ILE A 13 -23.81 35.57 -4.04
C ILE A 13 -22.76 34.74 -3.26
N PRO A 14 -22.03 35.30 -2.27
CA PRO A 14 -21.08 34.49 -1.49
C PRO A 14 -21.77 33.44 -0.62
N VAL A 15 -22.97 33.69 -0.10
CA VAL A 15 -23.73 32.68 0.68
C VAL A 15 -24.22 31.54 -0.22
N ALA A 16 -24.71 31.84 -1.43
CA ALA A 16 -25.10 30.82 -2.40
C ALA A 16 -23.88 30.00 -2.90
N PHE A 17 -22.71 30.64 -3.05
CA PHE A 17 -21.48 29.95 -3.43
C PHE A 17 -20.96 29.05 -2.31
N SER A 18 -20.95 29.52 -1.05
CA SER A 18 -20.59 28.69 0.11
C SER A 18 -21.56 27.54 0.33
N LEU A 19 -22.87 27.74 0.09
CA LEU A 19 -23.86 26.66 0.18
C LEU A 19 -23.69 25.65 -0.97
N ALA A 20 -23.32 26.09 -2.17
CA ALA A 20 -23.04 25.20 -3.30
C ALA A 20 -21.79 24.34 -3.07
N VAL A 21 -20.72 24.92 -2.51
CA VAL A 21 -19.51 24.17 -2.11
C VAL A 21 -19.84 23.19 -0.99
N TYR A 22 -20.60 23.59 0.03
CA TYR A 22 -21.03 22.71 1.14
C TYR A 22 -21.96 21.58 0.69
N LEU A 23 -22.70 21.76 -0.43
CA LEU A 23 -23.56 20.73 -1.02
C LEU A 23 -22.82 19.84 -2.04
N GLN A 24 -21.58 20.17 -2.40
CA GLN A 24 -20.73 19.41 -3.32
C GLN A 24 -19.69 18.52 -2.62
N ASP A 25 -19.55 18.60 -1.28
CA ASP A 25 -18.86 17.58 -0.48
C ASP A 25 -19.69 16.29 -0.43
N LYS A 26 -19.85 15.65 -1.59
CA LYS A 26 -20.28 14.26 -1.68
C LYS A 26 -19.01 13.41 -1.58
N PRO A 27 -18.91 12.50 -0.61
CA PRO A 27 -17.81 11.54 -0.61
C PRO A 27 -17.83 10.78 -1.94
N VAL A 28 -16.65 10.51 -2.49
CA VAL A 28 -16.49 9.66 -3.67
C VAL A 28 -17.04 8.28 -3.31
N GLN A 29 -18.25 8.00 -3.79
CA GLN A 29 -18.88 6.69 -3.71
C GLN A 29 -18.58 5.99 -5.04
N ALA A 30 -17.64 5.05 -5.02
CA ALA A 30 -17.21 4.30 -6.20
C ALA A 30 -18.18 3.18 -6.62
N ALA A 31 -19.28 2.95 -5.88
CA ALA A 31 -20.26 1.92 -6.21
C ALA A 31 -21.67 2.51 -6.29
N GLY A 32 -22.31 2.33 -7.45
CA GLY A 32 -23.73 2.57 -7.65
C GLY A 32 -24.55 1.77 -6.64
N GLY A 33 -25.62 2.39 -6.16
CA GLY A 33 -26.33 1.97 -4.96
C GLY A 33 -26.85 0.53 -5.01
N ASP A 34 -26.55 -0.19 -3.93
CA ASP A 34 -27.58 -0.87 -3.18
C ASP A 34 -27.25 -0.82 -1.69
N LYS A 35 -28.26 -0.49 -0.87
CA LYS A 35 -28.12 -0.46 0.59
C LYS A 35 -28.13 -1.90 1.10
N GLN A 36 -26.97 -2.54 1.13
CA GLN A 36 -26.71 -3.59 2.10
C GLN A 36 -25.67 -3.10 3.10
N LYS A 37 -26.16 -2.79 4.30
CA LYS A 37 -25.37 -2.55 5.50
C LYS A 37 -24.75 -3.90 5.89
N SER A 38 -23.64 -4.25 5.24
CA SER A 38 -22.76 -5.35 5.63
C SER A 38 -21.78 -4.83 6.68
N ASP A 39 -21.45 -5.65 7.68
CA ASP A 39 -20.25 -5.53 8.53
C ASP A 39 -18.99 -5.57 7.65
N GLN A 40 -18.76 -4.55 6.81
CA GLN A 40 -17.54 -4.43 6.04
C GLN A 40 -16.41 -4.03 6.99
N MET A 41 -15.38 -4.87 7.05
CA MET A 41 -14.16 -4.61 7.80
C MET A 41 -13.49 -3.35 7.23
N VAL A 42 -13.71 -2.22 7.89
CA VAL A 42 -12.96 -0.99 7.66
C VAL A 42 -11.86 -0.95 8.70
N LEU A 43 -10.61 -0.93 8.26
CA LEU A 43 -9.44 -0.75 9.13
C LEU A 43 -9.17 0.75 9.24
N GLU A 44 -8.96 1.25 10.46
CA GLU A 44 -8.62 2.65 10.69
C GLU A 44 -7.48 2.75 11.71
N ALA A 45 -6.51 3.63 11.46
CA ALA A 45 -5.43 3.91 12.39
C ALA A 45 -4.84 5.30 12.16
N GLU A 46 -4.21 5.88 13.19
CA GLU A 46 -3.26 6.95 12.96
C GLU A 46 -2.06 6.39 12.17
N GLY A 47 -1.49 7.16 11.25
CA GLY A 47 -0.48 6.62 10.34
C GLY A 47 0.77 6.06 11.04
N ARG A 48 1.11 6.55 12.24
CA ARG A 48 2.21 5.98 13.06
C ARG A 48 1.93 4.60 13.63
N ASP A 49 0.65 4.21 13.70
CA ASP A 49 0.18 2.94 14.28
C ASP A 49 -0.04 1.88 13.18
N VAL A 50 0.15 2.24 11.90
CA VAL A 50 0.21 1.29 10.78
C VAL A 50 1.60 0.66 10.73
N LEU A 51 1.67 -0.66 10.90
CA LEU A 51 2.90 -1.41 10.70
C LEU A 51 3.03 -1.77 9.22
N VAL A 52 4.13 -1.37 8.60
CA VAL A 52 4.48 -1.78 7.24
C VAL A 52 5.28 -3.07 7.30
N ILE A 53 4.77 -4.12 6.66
CA ILE A 53 5.39 -5.44 6.61
C ILE A 53 6.39 -5.49 5.44
N ASP A 54 5.98 -5.04 4.25
CA ASP A 54 6.81 -4.86 3.05
C ASP A 54 6.21 -3.75 2.15
N GLY A 55 6.48 -3.76 0.84
CA GLY A 55 6.09 -2.70 -0.09
C GLY A 55 4.59 -2.63 -0.42
N ASP A 56 3.82 -3.67 -0.11
CA ASP A 56 2.37 -3.70 -0.36
C ASP A 56 1.56 -4.45 0.71
N THR A 57 2.20 -4.90 1.79
CA THR A 57 1.57 -5.57 2.94
C THR A 57 1.66 -4.71 4.20
N ILE A 58 0.55 -4.55 4.90
CA ILE A 58 0.45 -3.75 6.13
C ILE A 58 -0.24 -4.51 7.25
N MET A 59 -0.11 -4.01 8.48
CA MET A 59 -0.91 -4.43 9.62
C MET A 59 -1.53 -3.23 10.33
N ILE A 60 -2.84 -3.33 10.58
CA ILE A 60 -3.63 -2.37 11.36
C ILE A 60 -4.43 -3.14 12.41
N ASP A 61 -4.33 -2.77 13.69
CA ASP A 61 -5.06 -3.40 14.80
C ASP A 61 -4.94 -4.94 14.84
N GLY A 62 -3.77 -5.46 14.44
CA GLY A 62 -3.49 -6.90 14.39
C GLY A 62 -4.03 -7.63 13.16
N VAL A 63 -4.69 -6.93 12.23
CA VAL A 63 -5.11 -7.46 10.93
C VAL A 63 -4.02 -7.19 9.92
N VAL A 64 -3.44 -8.25 9.36
CA VAL A 64 -2.55 -8.17 8.19
C VAL A 64 -3.41 -8.09 6.93
N ALA A 65 -3.08 -7.18 6.03
CA ALA A 65 -3.80 -6.96 4.78
C ALA A 65 -2.86 -6.52 3.66
N ASP A 66 -3.22 -6.89 2.43
CA ASP A 66 -2.51 -6.46 1.22
C ASP A 66 -3.19 -5.23 0.62
N ILE A 67 -2.40 -4.26 0.20
CA ILE A 67 -2.87 -3.08 -0.50
C ILE A 67 -3.32 -3.49 -1.91
N ALA A 68 -4.54 -3.12 -2.24
CA ALA A 68 -5.20 -3.57 -3.46
C ALA A 68 -4.59 -2.96 -4.73
N GLY A 69 -4.56 -3.76 -5.80
CA GLY A 69 -4.25 -3.31 -7.15
C GLY A 69 -2.76 -3.02 -7.43
N ILE A 70 -1.87 -3.35 -6.49
CA ILE A 70 -0.42 -3.18 -6.67
C ILE A 70 0.36 -4.45 -6.30
N ASP A 71 1.52 -4.64 -6.94
CA ASP A 71 2.54 -5.63 -6.62
C ASP A 71 3.87 -4.89 -6.38
N ALA A 72 4.40 -4.98 -5.17
CA ALA A 72 5.66 -4.36 -4.80
C ALA A 72 6.82 -5.37 -4.82
N PRO A 73 8.08 -4.92 -5.02
CA PRO A 73 9.23 -5.80 -4.88
C PRO A 73 9.37 -6.34 -3.45
N GLU A 74 9.79 -7.59 -3.33
CA GLU A 74 9.96 -8.26 -2.05
C GLU A 74 11.11 -7.69 -1.24
N LEU A 75 11.02 -7.68 0.09
CA LEU A 75 12.15 -7.24 0.91
C LEU A 75 13.41 -8.07 0.65
N GLY A 76 14.48 -7.40 0.20
CA GLY A 76 15.75 -8.02 -0.17
C GLY A 76 15.91 -8.25 -1.68
N GLN A 77 14.83 -8.11 -2.45
CA GLN A 77 14.88 -8.05 -3.91
C GLN A 77 15.70 -6.86 -4.37
N GLN A 78 16.63 -7.11 -5.31
CA GLN A 78 17.47 -6.07 -5.87
C GLN A 78 17.04 -5.69 -7.28
N CYS A 79 17.16 -4.40 -7.57
CA CYS A 79 17.00 -3.82 -8.88
C CYS A 79 18.35 -3.24 -9.33
N LEU A 80 18.56 -3.09 -10.64
CA LEU A 80 19.81 -2.64 -11.25
C LEU A 80 19.61 -1.35 -12.05
N HIS A 81 20.41 -0.34 -11.76
CA HIS A 81 20.28 0.98 -12.38
C HIS A 81 21.67 1.53 -12.57
N ASN A 82 22.00 1.86 -13.82
CA ASN A 82 23.34 2.31 -14.22
C ASN A 82 24.47 1.39 -13.68
N GLY A 83 24.24 0.06 -13.72
CA GLY A 83 25.22 -0.94 -13.29
C GLY A 83 25.39 -1.08 -11.78
N SER A 84 24.57 -0.41 -10.96
CA SER A 84 24.59 -0.52 -9.50
C SER A 84 23.32 -1.18 -8.98
N PHE A 85 23.48 -2.22 -8.16
CA PHE A 85 22.36 -2.83 -7.46
C PHE A 85 21.91 -2.00 -6.27
N TRP A 86 20.61 -1.90 -6.04
CA TRP A 86 20.02 -1.43 -4.79
C TRP A 86 18.88 -2.35 -4.35
N ASP A 87 18.55 -2.30 -3.06
CA ASP A 87 17.42 -3.02 -2.48
C ASP A 87 16.12 -2.29 -2.80
N CYS A 88 15.49 -2.65 -3.91
CA CYS A 88 14.26 -2.00 -4.34
C CYS A 88 13.05 -2.44 -3.51
N GLY A 89 13.06 -3.64 -2.93
CA GLY A 89 12.03 -4.02 -1.96
C GLY A 89 12.07 -3.16 -0.70
N MET A 90 13.27 -2.91 -0.17
CA MET A 90 13.44 -1.97 0.94
C MET A 90 13.08 -0.53 0.54
N SER A 91 13.42 -0.08 -0.68
CA SER A 91 13.01 1.24 -1.19
C SER A 91 11.48 1.40 -1.14
N SER A 92 10.78 0.42 -1.71
CA SER A 92 9.32 0.40 -1.80
C SER A 92 8.68 0.43 -0.42
N ALA A 93 9.07 -0.48 0.46
CA ALA A 93 8.52 -0.55 1.81
C ALA A 93 8.81 0.72 2.64
N MET A 94 9.97 1.34 2.45
CA MET A 94 10.29 2.60 3.12
C MET A 94 9.48 3.77 2.59
N GLN A 95 9.16 3.81 1.29
CA GLN A 95 8.25 4.81 0.74
C GLN A 95 6.83 4.61 1.29
N LEU A 96 6.33 3.37 1.35
CA LEU A 96 5.03 3.08 1.95
C LEU A 96 4.97 3.52 3.42
N ARG A 97 6.01 3.16 4.20
CA ARG A 97 6.15 3.58 5.60
C ARG A 97 6.16 5.09 5.76
N LYS A 98 6.82 5.82 4.84
CA LYS A 98 6.86 7.28 4.85
C LYS A 98 5.47 7.88 4.63
N TYR A 99 4.64 7.32 3.75
CA TYR A 99 3.26 7.78 3.57
C TYR A 99 2.45 7.72 4.86
N PHE A 100 2.54 6.61 5.59
CA PHE A 100 1.83 6.47 6.86
C PHE A 100 2.46 7.30 7.98
N ALA A 101 3.78 7.28 8.15
CA ALA A 101 4.47 8.04 9.20
C ALA A 101 4.26 9.57 9.07
N MET A 102 4.05 10.07 7.85
CA MET A 102 3.79 11.48 7.56
C MET A 102 2.31 11.79 7.32
N ALA A 103 1.40 10.84 7.58
CA ALA A 103 -0.02 11.01 7.32
C ALA A 103 -0.60 12.17 8.14
N PRO A 104 -1.16 13.22 7.50
CA PRO A 104 -1.80 14.32 8.21
C PRO A 104 -3.25 14.00 8.64
N PHE A 105 -3.78 12.88 8.18
CA PHE A 105 -5.12 12.38 8.46
C PHE A 105 -5.06 10.91 8.84
N THR A 106 -6.09 10.43 9.54
CA THR A 106 -6.30 9.00 9.84
C THR A 106 -6.25 8.19 8.54
N VAL A 107 -5.51 7.08 8.58
CA VAL A 107 -5.48 6.07 7.52
C VAL A 107 -6.78 5.28 7.60
N ARG A 108 -7.48 5.15 6.47
CA ARG A 108 -8.68 4.33 6.35
C ARG A 108 -8.48 3.33 5.23
N CYS A 109 -8.74 2.06 5.50
CA CYS A 109 -8.68 1.02 4.50
C CYS A 109 -10.02 0.30 4.40
N TRP A 110 -10.57 0.24 3.18
CA TRP A 110 -11.85 -0.42 2.88
C TRP A 110 -11.59 -1.78 2.23
N PRO A 111 -12.54 -2.75 2.31
CA PRO A 111 -12.41 -4.00 1.58
C PRO A 111 -12.28 -3.74 0.07
N GLY A 112 -11.24 -4.32 -0.54
CA GLY A 112 -11.04 -4.34 -1.98
C GLY A 112 -11.62 -5.60 -2.63
N ASP A 113 -11.35 -5.77 -3.93
CA ASP A 113 -11.78 -6.95 -4.68
C ASP A 113 -10.82 -8.13 -4.48
N GLN A 114 -11.19 -9.04 -3.58
CA GLN A 114 -10.41 -10.26 -3.30
C GLN A 114 -10.24 -11.14 -4.55
N GLN A 115 -11.30 -11.28 -5.35
CA GLN A 115 -11.36 -12.22 -6.48
C GLN A 115 -10.38 -11.83 -7.59
N HIS A 116 -10.18 -10.52 -7.78
CA HIS A 116 -9.33 -9.97 -8.84
C HIS A 116 -7.96 -9.51 -8.34
N SER A 117 -7.62 -9.80 -7.08
CA SER A 117 -6.38 -9.33 -6.46
C SER A 117 -5.10 -9.79 -7.14
N GLY A 118 -5.14 -10.91 -7.88
CA GLY A 118 -3.94 -11.56 -8.41
C GLY A 118 -3.08 -12.22 -7.32
N LYS A 119 -3.43 -12.04 -6.03
CA LYS A 119 -2.84 -12.67 -4.86
C LYS A 119 -3.75 -13.84 -4.41
N GLY A 120 -3.18 -14.88 -3.79
CA GLY A 120 -3.98 -16.02 -3.31
C GLY A 120 -4.97 -15.61 -2.19
N ASP A 121 -5.96 -16.47 -1.90
CA ASP A 121 -7.07 -16.21 -0.95
C ASP A 121 -6.68 -16.12 0.55
N ASP A 122 -5.53 -15.55 0.91
CA ASP A 122 -5.00 -15.67 2.28
C ASP A 122 -5.15 -14.40 3.13
N PHE A 123 -4.78 -13.22 2.62
CA PHE A 123 -4.96 -11.95 3.32
C PHE A 123 -6.12 -11.15 2.73
N PRO A 124 -6.87 -10.41 3.58
CA PRO A 124 -7.82 -9.43 3.09
C PRO A 124 -7.14 -8.41 2.18
N ILE A 125 -7.72 -8.19 1.01
CA ILE A 125 -7.32 -7.12 0.11
C ILE A 125 -8.00 -5.83 0.53
N VAL A 126 -7.25 -4.74 0.65
CA VAL A 126 -7.78 -3.46 1.12
C VAL A 126 -7.34 -2.28 0.25
N GLU A 127 -8.28 -1.37 -0.01
CA GLU A 127 -8.00 -0.07 -0.62
C GLU A 127 -7.75 0.94 0.49
N CYS A 128 -6.54 1.48 0.61
CA CYS A 128 -6.16 2.41 1.67
C CYS A 128 -6.09 3.86 1.20
N GLY A 129 -6.61 4.77 2.02
CA GLY A 129 -6.60 6.21 1.79
C GLY A 129 -6.10 7.02 2.99
N ILE A 130 -5.51 8.19 2.69
CA ILE A 130 -5.09 9.22 3.66
C ILE A 130 -5.70 10.56 3.23
N GLY A 131 -6.87 10.90 3.77
CA GLY A 131 -7.71 11.95 3.18
C GLY A 131 -8.10 11.58 1.74
N GLU A 132 -7.81 12.45 0.78
CA GLU A 132 -8.06 12.20 -0.65
C GLU A 132 -6.93 11.42 -1.36
N ARG A 133 -5.83 11.09 -0.66
CA ARG A 133 -4.72 10.35 -1.24
C ARG A 133 -5.02 8.85 -1.25
N ASP A 134 -5.12 8.27 -2.44
CA ASP A 134 -5.06 6.82 -2.69
C ASP A 134 -3.60 6.35 -2.52
N VAL A 135 -3.37 5.44 -1.58
CA VAL A 135 -2.02 4.95 -1.24
C VAL A 135 -1.42 4.12 -2.38
N ALA A 136 -2.21 3.28 -3.04
CA ALA A 136 -1.75 2.47 -4.17
C ALA A 136 -1.40 3.37 -5.36
N ALA A 137 -2.24 4.35 -5.68
CA ALA A 137 -1.92 5.34 -6.71
C ALA A 137 -0.60 6.07 -6.41
N ALA A 138 -0.38 6.46 -5.15
CA ALA A 138 0.82 7.15 -4.73
C ALA A 138 2.08 6.26 -4.83
N MET A 139 1.99 4.97 -4.47
CA MET A 139 3.08 4.00 -4.63
C MET A 139 3.46 3.82 -6.11
N VAL A 140 2.46 3.68 -7.00
CA VAL A 140 2.72 3.53 -8.45
C VAL A 140 3.28 4.82 -9.05
N SER A 141 2.77 5.98 -8.65
CA SER A 141 3.23 7.29 -9.15
C SER A 141 4.67 7.60 -8.75
N ASP A 142 5.06 7.23 -7.53
CA ASP A 142 6.44 7.35 -7.05
C ASP A 142 7.34 6.23 -7.58
N GLY A 143 6.83 5.36 -8.47
CA GLY A 143 7.58 4.26 -9.07
C GLY A 143 8.04 3.24 -8.04
N GLU A 144 7.28 2.99 -6.98
CA GLU A 144 7.64 2.07 -5.89
C GLU A 144 6.74 0.82 -5.86
N ALA A 145 5.80 0.68 -6.78
CA ALA A 145 5.03 -0.54 -7.02
C ALA A 145 4.55 -0.62 -8.48
N PHE A 146 4.12 -1.82 -8.91
CA PHE A 146 3.51 -2.04 -10.22
C PHE A 146 2.01 -2.26 -10.11
N PRO A 147 1.22 -1.81 -11.10
CA PRO A 147 -0.20 -2.09 -11.14
C PRO A 147 -0.48 -3.57 -11.43
N ILE A 148 -1.51 -4.12 -10.79
CA ILE A 148 -2.05 -5.45 -11.11
C ILE A 148 -3.21 -5.27 -12.09
N GLU A 149 -2.96 -5.48 -13.38
CA GLU A 149 -3.96 -5.27 -14.45
C GLU A 149 -5.25 -6.08 -14.25
N VAL A 150 -5.14 -7.32 -13.75
CA VAL A 150 -6.31 -8.17 -13.48
C VAL A 150 -7.21 -7.59 -12.38
N TYR A 151 -6.65 -6.81 -11.45
CA TYR A 151 -7.41 -6.09 -10.43
C TYR A 151 -8.11 -4.87 -11.04
N SER A 152 -7.35 -4.03 -11.73
CA SER A 152 -7.84 -2.79 -12.34
C SER A 152 -6.80 -2.13 -13.23
N HIS A 153 -7.27 -1.47 -14.30
CA HIS A 153 -6.44 -0.61 -15.16
C HIS A 153 -6.28 0.83 -14.63
N ARG A 154 -6.77 1.12 -13.41
CA ARG A 154 -6.77 2.50 -12.85
C ARG A 154 -5.36 3.11 -12.77
N TYR A 155 -4.35 2.30 -12.53
CA TYR A 155 -3.00 2.75 -12.24
C TYR A 155 -2.03 2.64 -13.43
N ASP A 156 -2.45 2.06 -14.55
CA ASP A 156 -1.61 1.82 -15.73
C ASP A 156 -1.01 3.12 -16.30
N GLY A 157 -1.81 4.19 -16.31
CA GLY A 157 -1.35 5.52 -16.73
C GLY A 157 -0.24 6.06 -15.83
N LEU A 158 -0.40 5.91 -14.51
CA LEU A 158 0.59 6.35 -13.51
C LEU A 158 1.88 5.55 -13.64
N SER A 159 1.77 4.24 -13.83
CA SER A 159 2.93 3.36 -14.05
C SER A 159 3.66 3.76 -15.31
N LYS A 160 2.95 3.94 -16.43
CA LYS A 160 3.54 4.40 -17.68
C LYS A 160 4.23 5.75 -17.53
N GLU A 161 3.68 6.69 -16.76
CA GLU A 161 4.33 7.96 -16.48
C GLU A 161 5.62 7.79 -15.66
N ALA A 162 5.60 6.94 -14.62
CA ALA A 162 6.77 6.64 -13.80
C ALA A 162 7.89 5.95 -14.61
N ASP A 163 7.56 4.96 -15.43
CA ASP A 163 8.48 4.26 -16.35
C ASP A 163 9.11 5.24 -17.35
N ASN A 164 8.30 6.03 -18.06
CA ASN A 164 8.82 7.02 -19.03
C ASN A 164 9.72 8.08 -18.38
N ALA A 165 9.48 8.41 -17.11
CA ALA A 165 10.28 9.37 -16.36
C ALA A 165 11.50 8.71 -15.66
N GLY A 166 11.62 7.38 -15.70
CA GLY A 166 12.69 6.65 -15.04
C GLY A 166 12.63 6.77 -13.51
N ILE A 167 11.43 6.77 -12.93
CA ILE A 167 11.22 6.96 -11.49
C ILE A 167 11.28 5.63 -10.74
N GLY A 168 11.97 5.64 -9.60
CA GLY A 168 11.98 4.53 -8.64
C GLY A 168 12.40 3.20 -9.26
N ILE A 169 11.71 2.14 -8.89
CA ILE A 169 11.90 0.78 -9.40
C ILE A 169 11.53 0.66 -10.88
N GLN A 170 10.58 1.47 -11.36
CA GLN A 170 10.14 1.44 -12.77
C GLN A 170 11.20 2.00 -13.72
N GLY A 171 12.11 2.84 -13.21
CA GLY A 171 13.27 3.34 -13.97
C GLY A 171 14.50 2.42 -13.95
N GLY A 172 14.38 1.20 -13.45
CA GLY A 172 15.47 0.24 -13.32
C GLY A 172 15.23 -1.08 -14.03
N ASP A 173 16.31 -1.83 -14.24
CA ASP A 173 16.21 -3.24 -14.60
C ASP A 173 15.81 -4.03 -13.35
N MET A 174 14.80 -4.88 -13.47
CA MET A 174 14.35 -5.75 -12.38
C MET A 174 13.68 -7.01 -12.89
N ILE A 175 13.65 -8.03 -12.03
CA ILE A 175 12.76 -9.18 -12.18
C ILE A 175 11.39 -8.79 -11.62
N PRO A 176 10.26 -8.99 -12.33
CA PRO A 176 8.93 -8.74 -11.76
C PRO A 176 8.74 -9.46 -10.42
N PRO A 177 8.07 -8.87 -9.41
CA PRO A 177 8.03 -9.44 -8.05
C PRO A 177 7.50 -10.89 -8.03
N SER A 178 6.42 -11.16 -8.76
CA SER A 178 5.89 -12.53 -8.93
C SER A 178 6.91 -13.54 -9.47
N GLU A 179 7.76 -13.15 -10.42
CA GLU A 179 8.83 -14.00 -10.94
C GLU A 179 9.98 -14.13 -9.95
N TRP A 180 10.28 -13.07 -9.19
CA TRP A 180 11.28 -13.10 -8.13
C TRP A 180 10.85 -14.05 -7.01
N ARG A 181 9.57 -14.06 -6.61
CA ARG A 181 9.02 -15.07 -5.68
C ARG A 181 9.20 -16.51 -6.20
N SER A 182 9.26 -16.72 -7.52
CA SER A 182 9.51 -18.03 -8.14
C SER A 182 11.00 -18.44 -8.18
N GLY A 183 11.90 -17.56 -7.74
CA GLY A 183 13.34 -17.81 -7.67
C GLY A 183 14.16 -17.22 -8.82
N LYS A 184 13.54 -16.50 -9.77
CA LYS A 184 14.29 -15.75 -10.79
C LYS A 184 15.03 -14.57 -10.14
N ARG A 185 16.23 -14.28 -10.59
CA ARG A 185 17.10 -13.21 -10.06
C ARG A 185 17.78 -12.50 -11.23
N LEU A 186 18.16 -11.25 -11.02
CA LEU A 186 19.06 -10.57 -11.95
C LEU A 186 20.45 -11.20 -11.89
N ASP A 187 21.19 -11.14 -13.00
CA ASP A 187 22.59 -11.60 -13.03
C ASP A 187 23.44 -10.78 -12.06
N GLY A 188 24.00 -11.43 -11.04
CA GLY A 188 24.81 -10.77 -10.01
C GLY A 188 24.03 -10.28 -8.78
N GLU A 189 22.71 -10.48 -8.75
CA GLU A 189 21.91 -10.22 -7.55
C GLU A 189 22.31 -11.19 -6.42
N SER A 190 22.48 -10.65 -5.21
CA SER A 190 22.86 -11.43 -4.02
C SER A 190 21.73 -12.28 -3.44
N GLY A 191 20.48 -11.99 -3.81
CA GLY A 191 19.30 -12.79 -3.46
C GLY A 191 18.99 -12.83 -1.97
N ARG A 192 18.90 -11.66 -1.32
CA ARG A 192 18.64 -11.57 0.13
C ARG A 192 17.17 -11.85 0.42
N CYS A 193 16.92 -12.50 1.55
CA CYS A 193 15.60 -12.84 2.05
C CYS A 193 15.46 -12.23 3.43
N LEU A 194 14.57 -11.24 3.57
CA LEU A 194 14.52 -10.32 4.72
C LEU A 194 13.27 -10.52 5.61
N PHE A 195 12.64 -11.67 5.51
CA PHE A 195 11.69 -12.16 6.50
C PHE A 195 12.36 -13.26 7.32
N ALA A 196 11.92 -13.47 8.55
CA ALA A 196 12.46 -14.50 9.41
C ALA A 196 11.35 -15.23 10.16
N THR A 197 11.48 -16.56 10.27
CA THR A 197 10.60 -17.33 11.15
C THR A 197 10.92 -17.02 12.61
N VAL A 198 9.90 -16.96 13.46
CA VAL A 198 10.02 -16.80 14.90
C VAL A 198 9.25 -17.91 15.62
N ALA A 199 9.22 -17.88 16.96
CA ALA A 199 8.56 -18.91 17.76
C ALA A 199 7.06 -19.04 17.43
N ASN A 200 6.46 -20.17 17.82
CA ASN A 200 5.02 -20.44 17.75
C ASN A 200 4.40 -20.41 16.34
N GLY A 201 5.19 -20.68 15.31
CA GLY A 201 4.68 -20.73 13.93
C GLY A 201 4.43 -19.34 13.34
N HIS A 202 5.19 -18.34 13.78
CA HIS A 202 5.09 -16.99 13.27
C HIS A 202 6.28 -16.59 12.40
N TYR A 203 6.14 -15.46 11.71
CA TYR A 203 7.22 -14.76 11.04
C TYR A 203 7.13 -13.25 11.27
N VAL A 204 8.24 -12.56 11.04
CA VAL A 204 8.32 -11.09 11.02
C VAL A 204 9.18 -10.64 9.85
N SER A 205 8.92 -9.45 9.32
CA SER A 205 9.83 -8.80 8.38
C SER A 205 10.92 -8.02 9.12
N THR A 206 12.03 -7.70 8.46
CA THR A 206 13.07 -6.81 9.01
C THR A 206 12.58 -5.42 9.38
N LEU A 207 11.37 -5.03 8.96
CA LEU A 207 10.77 -3.75 9.32
C LEU A 207 10.03 -3.78 10.66
N ASP A 208 9.75 -4.98 11.20
CA ASP A 208 9.13 -5.12 12.52
C ASP A 208 10.05 -4.49 13.59
N PRO A 209 9.55 -3.58 14.43
CA PRO A 209 10.35 -2.97 15.49
C PRO A 209 10.90 -4.00 16.50
N ARG A 210 10.31 -5.20 16.55
CA ARG A 210 10.70 -6.31 17.44
C ARG A 210 11.61 -7.32 16.75
N TYR A 211 12.08 -7.06 15.52
CA TYR A 211 12.84 -8.04 14.73
C TYR A 211 14.05 -8.63 15.49
N GLU A 212 14.90 -7.78 16.07
CA GLU A 212 16.10 -8.24 16.79
C GLU A 212 15.78 -8.98 18.10
N GLU A 213 14.59 -8.78 18.67
CA GLU A 213 14.13 -9.51 19.87
C GLU A 213 13.56 -10.89 19.50
N LEU A 214 12.71 -10.94 18.48
CA LEU A 214 11.96 -12.13 18.11
C LEU A 214 12.80 -13.13 17.28
N VAL A 215 13.76 -12.63 16.50
CA VAL A 215 14.59 -13.46 15.61
C VAL A 215 15.80 -13.99 16.36
N THR A 216 15.66 -15.22 16.87
CA THR A 216 16.72 -15.91 17.60
C THR A 216 17.63 -16.78 16.71
N ASP A 217 17.16 -17.14 15.52
CA ASP A 217 17.91 -17.93 14.53
C ASP A 217 17.81 -17.32 13.13
N LYS A 218 18.85 -16.57 12.73
CA LYS A 218 18.94 -15.94 11.40
C LYS A 218 19.17 -16.96 10.26
N ALA A 219 19.23 -18.27 10.55
CA ALA A 219 19.32 -19.32 9.52
C ALA A 219 17.98 -19.68 8.87
N LYS A 220 16.85 -19.20 9.41
CA LYS A 220 15.50 -19.47 8.89
C LYS A 220 14.87 -18.22 8.26
N LEU A 221 15.50 -17.77 7.17
CA LEU A 221 15.03 -16.63 6.40
C LEU A 221 13.97 -17.07 5.38
N LEU A 222 13.04 -16.16 5.11
CA LEU A 222 11.99 -16.26 4.11
C LEU A 222 12.14 -15.05 3.18
N CYS A 223 11.88 -15.26 1.90
CA CYS A 223 12.07 -14.28 0.86
C CYS A 223 10.82 -13.44 0.60
N SER A 224 9.65 -13.90 1.04
CA SER A 224 8.40 -13.14 0.99
C SER A 224 7.42 -13.58 2.08
N ASP A 225 6.39 -12.77 2.31
CA ASP A 225 5.26 -13.13 3.16
C ASP A 225 4.43 -14.29 2.53
N GLU A 226 4.31 -14.37 1.20
CA GLU A 226 3.65 -15.51 0.53
C GLU A 226 4.39 -16.81 0.81
N GLN A 227 5.73 -16.77 0.85
CA GLN A 227 6.52 -17.95 1.20
C GLN A 227 6.22 -18.38 2.64
N ALA A 228 6.06 -17.43 3.57
CA ALA A 228 5.69 -17.70 4.95
C ALA A 228 4.31 -18.38 5.04
N ARG A 229 3.32 -17.84 4.31
CA ARG A 229 1.95 -18.38 4.26
C ARG A 229 1.89 -19.78 3.66
N LYS A 230 2.65 -20.06 2.59
CA LYS A 230 2.78 -21.42 2.02
C LYS A 230 3.36 -22.42 3.02
N GLN A 231 4.06 -21.96 4.05
CA GLN A 231 4.56 -22.77 5.16
C GLN A 231 3.63 -22.80 6.38
N ASN A 232 2.40 -22.30 6.25
CA ASN A 232 1.41 -22.15 7.32
C ASN A 232 1.89 -21.28 8.50
N LEU A 233 2.71 -20.27 8.21
CA LEU A 233 3.13 -19.28 9.21
C LEU A 233 2.19 -18.07 9.17
N SER A 234 1.97 -17.46 10.32
CA SER A 234 1.24 -16.18 10.43
C SER A 234 2.16 -15.06 10.91
N TYR A 235 1.85 -13.82 10.56
CA TYR A 235 2.66 -12.70 11.04
C TYR A 235 2.55 -12.61 12.57
N ALA A 236 3.66 -12.34 13.26
CA ALA A 236 3.68 -12.30 14.72
C ALA A 236 2.73 -11.23 15.25
N PRO A 237 1.75 -11.59 16.11
CA PRO A 237 0.75 -10.64 16.57
C PRO A 237 1.40 -9.51 17.38
N MET A 238 0.84 -8.30 17.29
CA MET A 238 1.21 -7.21 18.19
C MET A 238 0.65 -7.52 19.59
N GLU A 239 1.50 -7.56 20.61
CA GLU A 239 1.02 -7.65 22.00
C GLU A 239 0.28 -6.36 22.35
N LYS A 240 -0.91 -6.48 22.97
CA LYS A 240 -1.76 -5.34 23.37
C LYS A 240 -1.34 -4.78 24.72
#